data_AF-A0A9D9TUX6-F1
#
_entry.id   AF-A0A9D9TUX6-F1
#
_cell.length_a   1.000
_cell.length_b   1.000
_cell.length_c   1.000
_cell.angle_alpha   90.00
_cell.angle_beta   90.00
_cell.angle_gamma   90.00
#
_symmetry.space_group_name_H-M   'P 1'
#
loop_
_entity.id
_entity.type
_entity.pdbx_description
1 polymer ?
#
loop_
_entity_poly.entity_id
_entity_poly.type
_entity_poly.pdbx_seq_one_letter_code
_entity_poly.pdbx_strand_id
1 'polypeptide(L)'
;TTLKSTIAQIKRLKKGESVSYNRKAIVERESMIATIRIGYADGYPRRLGNGVGKVWVNGKFAPIIGTICMDMFMIDITDIENIKEGDDVIIFGIQLPVQQVAKWANTIPYEIMTGISQRVKRVYFEE
;
A
#
# COMPACT_ATOMS: atom_id res chain seq x y z
N THR A 1 -6.95 9.56 13.47
CA THR A 1 -7.14 8.16 13.04
C THR A 1 -6.09 7.77 12.03
N THR A 2 -5.38 6.67 12.25
CA THR A 2 -4.29 6.20 11.39
C THR A 2 -4.47 4.72 11.10
N LEU A 3 -4.35 4.33 9.83
CA LEU A 3 -4.21 2.94 9.42
C LEU A 3 -2.79 2.72 8.92
N LYS A 4 -2.08 1.80 9.57
CA LYS A 4 -0.74 1.39 9.19
C LYS A 4 -0.63 -0.13 9.08
N SER A 5 0.28 -0.59 8.26
CA SER A 5 0.69 -1.99 8.13
C SER A 5 2.22 -2.07 8.11
N THR A 6 2.77 -3.24 7.88
CA THR A 6 4.22 -3.49 7.85
C THR A 6 4.64 -4.12 6.54
N ILE A 7 5.92 -3.92 6.18
CA ILE A 7 6.55 -4.60 5.07
C ILE A 7 6.74 -6.08 5.43
N ALA A 8 6.15 -6.96 4.65
CA ALA A 8 6.27 -8.42 4.78
C ALA A 8 7.59 -8.93 4.21
N GLN A 9 7.95 -8.42 3.03
CA GLN A 9 9.08 -8.90 2.25
C GLN A 9 9.54 -7.81 1.29
N ILE A 10 10.85 -7.76 1.02
CA ILE A 10 11.42 -6.93 -0.05
C ILE A 10 12.07 -7.82 -1.10
N LYS A 11 11.76 -7.56 -2.38
CA LYS A 11 12.35 -8.28 -3.51
C LYS A 11 12.94 -7.32 -4.53
N ARG A 12 14.16 -7.63 -4.96
CA ARG A 12 14.82 -6.97 -6.09
C ARG A 12 14.38 -7.64 -7.38
N LEU A 13 13.91 -6.85 -8.33
CA LEU A 13 13.46 -7.29 -9.64
C LEU A 13 14.30 -6.68 -10.75
N LYS A 14 14.61 -7.49 -11.75
CA LYS A 14 15.29 -7.04 -12.97
C LYS A 14 14.28 -6.46 -13.95
N LYS A 15 14.74 -5.56 -14.82
CA LYS A 15 13.95 -5.04 -15.94
C LYS A 15 13.29 -6.19 -16.71
N GLY A 16 11.99 -6.06 -16.99
CA GLY A 16 11.19 -7.06 -17.70
C GLY A 16 10.55 -8.12 -16.81
N GLU A 17 10.86 -8.18 -15.52
CA GLU A 17 10.15 -9.05 -14.58
C GLU A 17 8.76 -8.48 -14.23
N SER A 18 7.83 -9.39 -13.95
CA SER A 18 6.44 -9.02 -13.65
C SER A 18 6.12 -9.04 -12.16
N VAL A 19 5.20 -8.17 -11.73
CA VAL A 19 4.70 -8.05 -10.36
C VAL A 19 3.20 -8.30 -10.32
N SER A 20 2.73 -8.94 -9.23
CA SER A 20 1.32 -9.22 -8.95
C SER A 20 0.64 -10.21 -9.93
N TYR A 21 -0.68 -10.38 -9.79
CA TYR A 21 -1.48 -11.30 -10.59
C TYR A 21 -1.48 -10.95 -12.08
N ASN A 22 -1.55 -11.99 -12.91
CA ASN A 22 -1.66 -11.91 -14.38
C ASN A 22 -0.54 -11.10 -15.06
N ARG A 23 0.61 -10.92 -14.40
CA ARG A 23 1.74 -10.14 -14.91
C ARG A 23 1.36 -8.73 -15.35
N LYS A 24 0.36 -8.12 -14.70
CA LYS A 24 -0.21 -6.82 -15.10
C LYS A 24 0.75 -5.65 -14.94
N ALA A 25 1.74 -5.77 -14.05
CA ALA A 25 2.81 -4.80 -13.91
C ALA A 25 4.12 -5.44 -14.32
N ILE A 26 4.85 -4.79 -15.21
CA ILE A 26 6.21 -5.17 -15.62
C ILE A 26 7.13 -4.03 -15.20
N VAL A 27 8.25 -4.35 -14.56
CA VAL A 27 9.21 -3.32 -14.16
C VAL A 27 10.07 -2.90 -15.36
N GLU A 28 10.16 -1.59 -15.59
CA GLU A 28 10.90 -1.03 -16.74
C GLU A 28 12.39 -0.78 -16.45
N ARG A 29 12.76 -0.86 -15.17
CA ARG A 29 14.12 -0.73 -14.66
C ARG A 29 14.38 -1.78 -13.57
N GLU A 30 15.61 -1.84 -13.09
CA GLU A 30 15.89 -2.56 -11.86
C GLU A 30 15.13 -1.88 -10.71
N SER A 31 14.27 -2.65 -10.04
CA SER A 31 13.34 -2.12 -9.06
C SER A 31 13.37 -2.90 -7.75
N MET A 32 13.17 -2.20 -6.64
CA MET A 32 12.94 -2.83 -5.33
C MET A 32 11.45 -2.76 -5.01
N ILE A 33 10.84 -3.92 -4.85
CA ILE A 33 9.41 -4.05 -4.60
C ILE A 33 9.18 -4.58 -3.19
N ALA A 34 8.38 -3.87 -2.40
CA ALA A 34 7.98 -4.31 -1.07
C ALA A 34 6.54 -4.84 -1.08
N THR A 35 6.31 -5.95 -0.38
CA THR A 35 4.99 -6.55 -0.17
C THR A 35 4.44 -6.07 1.17
N ILE A 36 3.23 -5.52 1.20
CA ILE A 36 2.58 -4.98 2.39
C ILE A 36 1.50 -5.94 2.89
N ARG A 37 1.40 -6.14 4.21
CA ARG A 37 0.43 -7.05 4.87
C ARG A 37 -0.95 -6.39 5.04
N ILE A 38 -1.56 -5.99 3.94
CA ILE A 38 -2.96 -5.55 3.92
C ILE A 38 -3.49 -5.69 2.50
N GLY A 39 -4.75 -6.06 2.37
CA GLY A 39 -5.40 -6.18 1.06
C GLY A 39 -6.86 -5.75 1.08
N TYR A 40 -7.60 -6.13 0.05
CA TYR A 40 -9.00 -5.72 -0.07
C TYR A 40 -9.92 -6.40 0.95
N ALA A 41 -9.55 -7.56 1.51
CA ALA A 41 -10.33 -8.20 2.57
C ALA A 41 -10.21 -7.47 3.93
N ASP A 42 -9.18 -6.62 4.06
CA ASP A 42 -9.01 -5.72 5.21
C ASP A 42 -9.74 -4.38 5.01
N GLY A 43 -10.33 -4.17 3.83
CA GLY A 43 -11.05 -2.95 3.47
C GLY A 43 -10.27 -2.00 2.57
N TYR A 44 -9.05 -2.34 2.13
CA TYR A 44 -8.28 -1.47 1.25
C TYR A 44 -8.79 -1.53 -0.21
N PRO A 45 -9.22 -0.41 -0.83
CA PRO A 45 -9.91 -0.47 -2.11
C PRO A 45 -9.08 -1.07 -3.24
N ARG A 46 -9.55 -2.18 -3.84
CA ARG A 46 -8.83 -2.88 -4.93
C ARG A 46 -8.48 -2.00 -6.14
N ARG A 47 -9.29 -0.97 -6.38
CA ARG A 47 -9.12 0.03 -7.46
C ARG A 47 -7.90 0.94 -7.31
N LEU A 48 -7.27 0.98 -6.13
CA LEU A 48 -6.04 1.75 -5.90
C LEU A 48 -4.78 1.07 -6.47
N GLY A 49 -4.91 -0.15 -7.01
CA GLY A 49 -3.80 -0.83 -7.68
C GLY A 49 -3.33 -0.14 -8.97
N ASN A 50 -2.26 -0.68 -9.56
CA ASN A 50 -1.69 -0.28 -10.85
C ASN A 50 -1.34 1.22 -10.92
N GLY A 51 -0.73 1.76 -9.87
CA GLY A 51 -0.25 3.14 -9.82
C GLY A 51 -1.30 4.19 -9.48
N VAL A 52 -2.57 3.81 -9.34
CA VAL A 52 -3.65 4.75 -8.96
C VAL A 52 -3.44 5.31 -7.56
N GLY A 53 -3.10 4.43 -6.60
CA GLY A 53 -2.81 4.80 -5.22
C GLY A 53 -1.32 4.79 -4.89
N LYS A 54 -1.00 5.46 -3.78
CA LYS A 54 0.33 5.47 -3.16
C LYS A 54 0.17 5.26 -1.66
N VAL A 55 1.24 4.83 -1.00
CA VAL A 55 1.35 4.78 0.46
C VAL A 55 2.52 5.61 0.93
N TRP A 56 2.56 5.91 2.23
CA TRP A 56 3.66 6.65 2.82
C TRP A 56 4.56 5.73 3.63
N VAL A 57 5.85 5.68 3.26
CA VAL A 57 6.87 4.83 3.91
C VAL A 57 8.19 5.59 3.96
N ASN A 58 8.86 5.52 5.12
CA ASN A 58 10.17 6.15 5.36
C ASN A 58 10.29 7.60 4.84
N GLY A 59 9.27 8.44 5.09
CA GLY A 59 9.28 9.86 4.69
C GLY A 59 9.01 10.15 3.21
N LYS A 60 8.64 9.14 2.41
CA LYS A 60 8.36 9.29 0.97
C LYS A 60 7.07 8.57 0.56
N PHE A 61 6.51 8.99 -0.58
CA PHE A 61 5.42 8.27 -1.24
C PHE A 61 5.96 7.12 -2.09
N ALA A 62 5.45 5.92 -1.85
CA ALA A 62 5.69 4.74 -2.68
C ALA A 62 4.43 4.40 -3.49
N PRO A 63 4.49 4.37 -4.83
CA PRO A 63 3.35 4.00 -5.65
C PRO A 63 3.03 2.51 -5.55
N ILE A 64 1.74 2.18 -5.61
CA ILE A 64 1.29 0.78 -5.65
C ILE A 64 1.55 0.21 -7.03
N ILE A 65 2.21 -0.94 -7.08
CA ILE A 65 2.51 -1.65 -8.34
C ILE A 65 1.67 -2.93 -8.45
N GLY A 66 1.06 -3.12 -9.60
CA GLY A 66 0.16 -4.26 -9.83
C GLY A 66 -1.15 -4.17 -9.06
N THR A 67 -1.89 -5.27 -9.01
CA THR A 67 -3.21 -5.30 -8.36
C THR A 67 -3.12 -5.50 -6.86
N ILE A 68 -4.05 -4.90 -6.12
CA ILE A 68 -4.27 -5.21 -4.71
C ILE A 68 -4.92 -6.60 -4.61
N CYS A 69 -4.27 -7.48 -3.84
CA CYS A 69 -4.71 -8.85 -3.58
C CYS A 69 -5.59 -8.90 -2.31
N MET A 70 -6.04 -10.10 -1.93
CA MET A 70 -6.94 -10.28 -0.81
C MET A 70 -6.33 -9.77 0.51
N ASP A 71 -5.09 -10.14 0.78
CA ASP A 71 -4.41 -9.89 2.06
C ASP A 71 -3.08 -9.11 1.90
N MET A 72 -2.69 -8.78 0.66
CA MET A 72 -1.44 -8.09 0.38
C MET A 72 -1.50 -7.23 -0.88
N PHE A 73 -0.59 -6.26 -0.99
CA PHE A 73 -0.27 -5.59 -2.25
C PHE A 73 1.20 -5.20 -2.29
N MET A 74 1.66 -4.79 -3.46
CA MET A 74 3.06 -4.44 -3.69
C MET A 74 3.23 -2.94 -3.92
N ILE A 75 4.35 -2.39 -3.47
CA ILE A 75 4.74 -1.01 -3.71
C ILE A 75 6.14 -0.95 -4.30
N ASP A 76 6.37 0.04 -5.15
CA ASP A 76 7.71 0.35 -5.66
C ASP A 76 8.44 1.25 -4.65
N ILE A 77 9.54 0.74 -4.10
CA ILE A 77 10.41 1.45 -3.15
C ILE A 77 11.80 1.72 -3.73
N THR A 78 11.95 1.64 -5.06
CA THR A 78 13.25 1.76 -5.75
C THR A 78 14.00 3.04 -5.38
N ASP A 79 13.30 4.18 -5.27
CA ASP A 79 13.89 5.49 -4.96
C ASP A 79 13.81 5.85 -3.46
N ILE A 80 13.55 4.86 -2.60
CA ILE A 80 13.46 5.03 -1.14
C ILE A 80 14.52 4.17 -0.46
N GLU A 81 15.47 4.85 0.17
CA GLU A 81 16.62 4.21 0.81
C GLU A 81 16.29 3.76 2.24
N ASN A 82 17.14 2.90 2.79
CA ASN A 82 17.11 2.45 4.19
C ASN A 82 15.78 1.81 4.64
N ILE A 83 15.09 1.12 3.72
CA ILE A 83 13.88 0.34 4.04
C ILE A 83 14.26 -1.11 4.33
N LYS A 84 13.63 -1.69 5.37
CA LYS A 84 13.76 -3.10 5.75
C LYS A 84 12.39 -3.75 5.97
N GLU A 85 12.39 -5.08 5.97
CA GLU A 85 11.22 -5.86 6.36
C GLU A 85 10.82 -5.53 7.81
N GLY A 86 9.51 -5.41 8.05
CA GLY A 86 8.95 -4.99 9.33
C GLY A 86 8.77 -3.47 9.49
N ASP A 87 9.30 -2.64 8.60
CA ASP A 87 9.08 -1.19 8.67
C ASP A 87 7.60 -0.82 8.51
N ASP A 88 7.20 0.23 9.22
CA ASP A 88 5.84 0.76 9.21
C ASP A 88 5.52 1.44 7.87
N VAL A 89 4.33 1.13 7.34
CA VAL A 89 3.77 1.72 6.13
C VAL A 89 2.43 2.34 6.46
N ILE A 90 2.30 3.63 6.21
CA ILE A 90 1.08 4.38 6.44
C ILE A 90 0.18 4.25 5.20
N ILE A 91 -0.96 3.59 5.40
CA ILE A 91 -1.99 3.38 4.37
C ILE A 91 -2.86 4.63 4.27
N PHE A 92 -3.23 5.20 5.42
CA PHE A 92 -3.71 6.58 5.56
C PHE A 92 -3.46 7.07 7.00
N GLY A 93 -3.29 8.38 7.16
CA GLY A 93 -2.98 9.03 8.43
C GLY A 93 -2.64 10.50 8.22
N ILE A 94 -1.80 11.06 9.08
CA ILE A 94 -1.40 12.48 9.01
C ILE A 94 -0.66 12.77 7.70
N GLN A 95 0.29 11.92 7.33
CA GLN A 95 1.14 12.09 6.14
C GLN A 95 0.42 11.75 4.83
N LEU A 96 -0.60 10.88 4.91
CA LEU A 96 -1.45 10.50 3.79
C LEU A 96 -2.92 10.60 4.22
N PRO A 97 -3.55 11.79 4.09
CA PRO A 97 -4.92 11.98 4.53
C PRO A 97 -5.90 11.05 3.81
N VAL A 98 -6.89 10.55 4.54
CA VAL A 98 -7.92 9.65 3.99
C VAL A 98 -8.69 10.26 2.80
N GLN A 99 -8.83 11.58 2.77
CA GLN A 99 -9.44 12.33 1.66
C GLN A 99 -8.69 12.11 0.35
N GLN A 100 -7.36 12.04 0.40
CA GLN A 100 -6.54 11.80 -0.77
C GLN A 100 -6.69 10.36 -1.27
N VAL A 101 -6.76 9.41 -0.34
CA VAL A 101 -7.03 8.00 -0.67
C VAL A 101 -8.41 7.84 -1.31
N ALA A 102 -9.42 8.49 -0.75
CA ALA A 102 -10.78 8.50 -1.30
C ALA A 102 -10.83 9.10 -2.72
N LYS A 103 -10.11 10.22 -2.94
CA LYS A 103 -9.98 10.84 -4.26
C LYS A 103 -9.35 9.89 -5.29
N TRP A 104 -8.26 9.21 -4.96
CA TRP A 104 -7.66 8.20 -5.84
C TRP A 104 -8.59 7.01 -6.09
N ALA A 105 -9.34 6.61 -5.07
CA ALA A 105 -10.34 5.57 -5.17
C ALA A 105 -11.64 6.04 -5.84
N ASN A 106 -11.77 7.30 -6.27
CA ASN A 106 -13.01 7.86 -6.82
C ASN A 106 -14.23 7.56 -5.93
N THR A 107 -14.10 7.88 -4.64
CA THR A 107 -15.14 7.72 -3.61
C THR A 107 -15.01 8.81 -2.53
N ILE A 108 -15.80 8.70 -1.46
CA ILE A 108 -15.81 9.59 -0.30
C ILE A 108 -15.00 9.01 0.87
N PRO A 109 -14.46 9.86 1.77
CA PRO A 109 -13.70 9.43 2.94
C PRO A 109 -14.42 8.41 3.83
N TYR A 110 -15.74 8.55 3.97
CA TYR A 110 -16.54 7.65 4.80
C TYR A 110 -16.47 6.21 4.33
N GLU A 111 -16.54 5.93 3.02
CA GLU A 111 -16.42 4.56 2.49
C GLU A 111 -15.06 3.95 2.79
N ILE A 112 -13.99 4.75 2.77
CA ILE A 112 -12.64 4.27 3.12
C ILE A 112 -12.57 3.91 4.61
N MET A 113 -13.11 4.76 5.48
CA MET A 113 -13.03 4.55 6.93
C MET A 113 -13.94 3.42 7.41
N THR A 114 -15.18 3.36 6.92
CA THR A 114 -16.16 2.33 7.32
C THR A 114 -15.93 1.00 6.61
N GLY A 115 -15.25 1.00 5.46
CA GLY A 115 -14.88 -0.20 4.74
C GLY A 115 -13.80 -1.04 5.43
N ILE A 116 -13.11 -0.52 6.45
CA ILE A 116 -12.08 -1.26 7.19
C ILE A 116 -12.70 -2.43 7.95
N SER A 117 -12.29 -3.64 7.56
CA SER A 117 -12.92 -4.86 8.05
C SER A 117 -12.59 -5.16 9.51
N GLN A 118 -13.25 -6.18 10.06
CA GLN A 118 -12.99 -6.65 11.43
C GLN A 118 -11.63 -7.37 11.58
N ARG A 119 -10.97 -7.75 10.46
CA ARG A 119 -9.63 -8.36 10.49
C ARG A 119 -8.56 -7.38 11.00
N VAL A 120 -8.80 -6.08 10.82
CA VAL A 120 -7.88 -5.03 11.25
C VAL A 120 -8.04 -4.78 12.75
N LYS A 121 -6.96 -4.99 13.51
CA LYS A 121 -6.89 -4.67 14.94
C LYS A 121 -7.06 -3.17 15.16
N ARG A 122 -8.03 -2.79 15.98
CA ARG A 122 -8.24 -1.41 16.42
C ARG A 122 -7.53 -1.19 17.76
N VAL A 123 -6.75 -0.12 17.85
CA VAL A 123 -6.06 0.31 19.07
C VAL A 123 -6.51 1.74 19.34
N TYR A 124 -7.08 1.96 20.52
CA TYR A 124 -7.56 3.27 20.96
C TYR A 124 -6.53 3.85 21.93
N PHE A 125 -6.23 5.13 21.75
CA PHE A 125 -5.39 5.90 22.65
C PHE A 125 -6.28 6.98 23.25
N GLU A 126 -6.37 7.00 24.58
CA GLU A 126 -6.90 8.11 25.35
C GLU A 126 -5.69 8.84 25.94
N GLU A 127 -5.66 10.17 25.81
CA GLU A 127 -4.74 11.03 26.57
C GLU A 127 -5.35 11.36 27.93
#